data_AF-A0A822ELH1-F1
#
_entry.id   AF-A0A822ELH1-F1
#
_cell.length_a   1.000
_cell.length_b   1.000
_cell.length_c   1.000
_cell.angle_alpha   90.00
_cell.angle_beta   90.00
_cell.angle_gamma   90.00
#
_symmetry.space_group_name_H-M   'P 1'
#
loop_
_entity.id
_entity.type
_entity.pdbx_description
1 polymer ?
#
loop_
_entity_poly.entity_id
_entity_poly.type
_entity_poly.pdbx_seq_one_letter_code
_entity_poly.pdbx_strand_id
1 'polypeptide(L)'
;IEDKMKLYIGSCPYKNNRGYTPMFEEKLSLKGDLKEGFDLAMELPADDKDRIERGASLYGPNFWPENLQGFRECIYDEYYLTMLSLGHQVLEAFALSLHLPSNYFKDICQKPMVTMRLLHYPPQPIIIDEYQLGCGSHTDYECFTLLSQSNQSGLQ
;
A
#
# COMPACT_ATOMS: atom_id res chain seq x y z
N ILE A 1 1.44 -8.23 18.98
CA ILE A 1 2.63 -8.08 18.10
C ILE A 1 3.00 -9.43 17.50
N GLU A 2 3.15 -10.47 18.32
CA GLU A 2 3.51 -11.83 17.87
C GLU A 2 2.63 -12.35 16.72
N ASP A 3 1.30 -12.18 16.79
CA ASP A 3 0.41 -12.61 15.71
C ASP A 3 0.59 -11.84 14.40
N LYS A 4 0.88 -10.53 14.47
CA LYS A 4 1.15 -9.72 13.27
C LYS A 4 2.48 -10.08 12.62
N MET A 5 3.49 -10.42 13.44
CA MET A 5 4.81 -10.86 12.96
C MET A 5 4.76 -12.18 12.19
N LYS A 6 3.72 -13.01 12.34
CA LYS A 6 3.49 -14.18 11.48
C LYS A 6 3.29 -13.80 10.01
N LEU A 7 2.87 -12.57 9.75
CA LEU A 7 2.68 -12.00 8.42
C LEU A 7 3.81 -11.04 8.04
N TYR A 8 4.95 -11.08 8.74
CA TYR A 8 6.04 -10.16 8.50
C TYR A 8 6.44 -10.14 7.01
N ILE A 9 6.50 -8.95 6.43
CA ILE A 9 6.72 -8.73 4.99
C ILE A 9 7.99 -9.43 4.48
N GLY A 10 9.07 -9.44 5.26
CA GLY A 10 10.33 -10.13 4.92
C GLY A 10 10.25 -11.65 4.97
N SER A 11 9.20 -12.21 5.58
CA SER A 11 8.93 -13.66 5.62
C SER A 11 7.90 -14.12 4.60
N CYS A 12 7.31 -13.21 3.81
CA CYS A 12 6.33 -13.54 2.79
C CYS A 12 6.93 -14.57 1.80
N PRO A 13 6.29 -15.74 1.60
CA PRO A 13 6.83 -16.81 0.75
C PRO A 13 6.97 -16.37 -0.72
N TYR A 14 6.17 -15.39 -1.14
CA TYR A 14 6.16 -14.87 -2.50
C TYR A 14 7.16 -13.72 -2.72
N LYS A 15 7.82 -13.19 -1.67
CA LYS A 15 8.84 -12.12 -1.78
C LYS A 15 8.41 -10.94 -2.66
N ASN A 16 7.14 -10.54 -2.55
CA ASN A 16 6.48 -9.55 -3.39
C ASN A 16 6.02 -8.29 -2.62
N ASN A 17 6.64 -8.02 -1.46
CA ASN A 17 6.32 -6.89 -0.57
C ASN A 17 4.84 -6.85 -0.15
N ARG A 18 4.33 -7.96 0.36
CA ARG A 18 2.99 -8.08 0.94
C ARG A 18 3.07 -8.56 2.39
N GLY A 19 2.21 -8.04 3.23
CA GLY A 19 2.14 -8.41 4.64
C GLY A 19 2.46 -7.25 5.59
N TYR A 20 2.85 -7.59 6.80
CA TYR A 20 3.00 -6.68 7.93
C TYR A 20 4.41 -6.11 8.06
N THR A 21 4.49 -4.81 8.30
CA THR A 21 5.71 -4.05 8.62
C THR A 21 5.64 -3.56 10.06
N PRO A 22 6.49 -4.05 10.99
CA PRO A 22 6.59 -3.54 12.35
C PRO A 22 7.09 -2.10 12.46
N MET A 23 6.86 -1.50 13.64
CA MET A 23 7.41 -0.20 14.03
C MET A 23 8.93 -0.13 13.79
N PHE A 24 9.39 1.06 13.37
CA PHE A 24 10.80 1.40 13.15
C PHE A 24 11.52 0.66 12.01
N GLU A 25 10.82 -0.20 11.26
CA GLU A 25 11.43 -0.91 10.16
C GLU A 25 11.71 0.00 8.96
N GLU A 26 10.73 0.83 8.59
CA GLU A 26 10.93 1.85 7.56
C GLU A 26 11.75 3.01 8.13
N LYS A 27 12.72 3.53 7.37
CA LYS A 27 13.71 4.48 7.86
C LYS A 27 13.74 5.75 7.03
N LEU A 28 12.64 6.50 7.03
CA LEU A 28 12.62 7.87 6.51
C LEU A 28 13.05 8.87 7.58
N SER A 29 12.90 8.51 8.85
CA SER A 29 13.47 9.21 10.01
C SER A 29 14.72 8.50 10.55
N LEU A 30 15.57 9.24 11.29
CA LEU A 30 16.87 8.72 11.77
C LEU A 30 16.73 7.50 12.70
N LYS A 31 15.67 7.46 13.52
CA LYS A 31 15.40 6.37 14.46
C LYS A 31 14.48 5.27 13.92
N GLY A 32 14.10 5.38 12.64
CA GLY A 32 13.05 4.56 12.05
C GLY A 32 11.67 5.14 12.33
N ASP A 33 10.75 4.95 11.40
CA ASP A 33 9.44 5.57 11.42
C ASP A 33 8.55 4.94 12.50
N LEU A 34 7.87 5.81 13.25
CA LEU A 34 6.92 5.40 14.29
C LEU A 34 5.55 5.09 13.68
N LYS A 35 5.52 4.07 12.84
CA LYS A 35 4.30 3.49 12.26
C LYS A 35 4.49 2.01 12.01
N GLU A 36 3.39 1.28 12.06
CA GLU A 36 3.31 -0.08 11.55
C GLU A 36 2.36 -0.10 10.34
N GLY A 37 2.55 -1.09 9.47
CA GLY A 37 1.85 -1.17 8.19
C GLY A 37 1.37 -2.58 7.86
N PHE A 38 0.34 -2.66 7.03
CA PHE A 38 0.02 -3.87 6.28
C PHE A 38 -0.12 -3.51 4.79
N ASP A 39 0.75 -4.08 3.98
CA ASP A 39 0.90 -3.80 2.55
C ASP A 39 0.21 -4.90 1.73
N LEU A 40 -0.63 -4.46 0.79
CA LEU A 40 -1.30 -5.33 -0.18
C LEU A 40 -1.38 -4.67 -1.56
N ALA A 41 -1.68 -5.46 -2.58
CA ALA A 41 -1.90 -4.98 -3.94
C ALA A 41 -2.93 -5.85 -4.66
N MET A 42 -3.01 -5.72 -5.99
CA MET A 42 -3.83 -6.58 -6.85
C MET A 42 -3.54 -8.06 -6.56
N GLU A 43 -4.60 -8.83 -6.32
CA GLU A 43 -4.54 -10.27 -6.09
C GLU A 43 -4.17 -10.96 -7.40
N LEU A 44 -2.99 -11.58 -7.42
CA LEU A 44 -2.47 -12.31 -8.57
C LEU A 44 -1.99 -13.69 -8.10
N PRO A 45 -2.14 -14.73 -8.92
CA PRO A 45 -1.69 -16.07 -8.52
C PRO A 45 -0.15 -16.14 -8.48
N ALA A 46 0.39 -17.12 -7.75
CA ALA A 46 1.84 -17.30 -7.61
C ALA A 46 2.53 -17.65 -8.94
N ASP A 47 1.79 -18.20 -9.89
CA ASP A 47 2.24 -18.58 -11.24
C ASP A 47 1.86 -17.55 -12.31
N ASP A 48 1.60 -16.30 -11.91
CA ASP A 48 1.29 -15.23 -12.84
C ASP A 48 2.38 -15.08 -13.93
N LYS A 49 1.95 -14.97 -15.19
CA LYS A 49 2.87 -14.94 -16.34
C LYS A 49 3.84 -13.78 -16.32
N ASP A 50 3.41 -12.58 -15.90
CA ASP A 50 4.32 -11.43 -15.85
C ASP A 50 5.41 -11.64 -14.78
N ARG A 51 5.07 -12.33 -13.69
CA ARG A 51 6.03 -12.73 -12.66
C ARG A 51 7.05 -13.74 -13.20
N ILE A 52 6.58 -14.81 -13.85
CA ILE A 52 7.45 -15.91 -14.33
C ILE A 52 8.28 -15.49 -15.55
N GLU A 53 7.64 -14.90 -16.54
CA GLU A 53 8.23 -14.68 -17.87
C GLU A 53 8.92 -13.32 -17.99
N ARG A 54 8.38 -12.29 -17.32
CA ARG A 54 8.90 -10.90 -17.42
C ARG A 54 9.68 -10.44 -16.19
N GLY A 55 9.78 -11.29 -15.17
CA GLY A 55 10.51 -10.97 -13.94
C GLY A 55 9.83 -9.88 -13.09
N ALA A 56 8.52 -9.67 -13.24
CA ALA A 56 7.74 -8.76 -12.39
C ALA A 56 7.60 -9.34 -10.97
N SER A 57 8.68 -9.32 -10.19
CA SER A 57 8.79 -10.00 -8.88
C SER A 57 7.77 -9.54 -7.84
N LEU A 58 7.25 -8.33 -7.97
CA LEU A 58 6.22 -7.74 -7.11
C LEU A 58 4.79 -8.23 -7.44
N TYR A 59 4.61 -8.99 -8.52
CA TYR A 59 3.32 -9.60 -8.86
C TYR A 59 3.21 -10.94 -8.14
N GLY A 60 2.07 -11.18 -7.49
CA GLY A 60 1.79 -12.43 -6.79
C GLY A 60 0.76 -12.25 -5.68
N PRO A 61 0.51 -13.30 -4.88
CA PRO A 61 -0.57 -13.30 -3.91
C PRO A 61 -0.32 -12.34 -2.75
N ASN A 62 -1.40 -11.84 -2.15
CA ASN A 62 -1.32 -11.10 -0.90
C ASN A 62 -1.10 -12.05 0.29
N PHE A 63 -0.43 -11.57 1.34
CA PHE A 63 -0.12 -12.39 2.52
C PHE A 63 -1.15 -12.18 3.64
N TRP A 64 -2.32 -12.82 3.48
CA TRP A 64 -3.48 -12.63 4.35
C TRP A 64 -3.38 -13.34 5.72
N PRO A 65 -3.93 -12.76 6.80
CA PRO A 65 -4.13 -13.46 8.08
C PRO A 65 -5.14 -14.61 7.93
N GLU A 66 -4.81 -15.78 8.44
CA GLU A 66 -5.74 -16.94 8.46
C GLU A 66 -6.85 -16.80 9.51
N ASN A 67 -6.58 -16.11 10.62
CA ASN A 67 -7.45 -16.07 11.81
C ASN A 67 -8.20 -14.73 11.98
N LEU A 68 -8.36 -13.96 10.90
CA LEU A 68 -9.07 -12.67 10.95
C LEU A 68 -10.21 -12.66 9.93
N GLN A 69 -11.31 -13.30 10.31
CA GLN A 69 -12.51 -13.43 9.47
C GLN A 69 -13.03 -12.06 9.02
N GLY A 70 -13.38 -11.93 7.73
CA GLY A 70 -13.92 -10.69 7.17
C GLY A 70 -12.85 -9.66 6.78
N PHE A 71 -11.59 -9.88 7.14
CA PHE A 71 -10.54 -8.89 6.86
C PHE A 71 -10.25 -8.76 5.38
N ARG A 72 -10.07 -9.88 4.66
CA ARG A 72 -9.84 -9.85 3.22
C ARG A 72 -11.05 -9.27 2.49
N GLU A 73 -12.25 -9.67 2.89
CA GLU A 73 -13.51 -9.23 2.29
C GLU A 73 -13.65 -7.70 2.39
N CYS A 74 -13.51 -7.16 3.61
CA CYS A 74 -13.61 -5.72 3.85
C CYS A 74 -12.47 -4.92 3.17
N ILE A 75 -11.22 -5.39 3.30
CA ILE A 75 -10.06 -4.62 2.84
C ILE A 75 -9.87 -4.75 1.32
N TYR A 76 -9.94 -5.96 0.77
CA TYR A 76 -9.67 -6.18 -0.65
C TYR A 76 -10.93 -6.08 -1.50
N ASP A 77 -11.92 -6.93 -1.22
CA ASP A 77 -13.08 -7.08 -2.09
C ASP A 77 -13.96 -5.82 -2.08
N GLU A 78 -14.09 -5.15 -0.93
CA GLU A 78 -14.82 -3.89 -0.82
C GLU A 78 -13.92 -2.66 -1.05
N TYR A 79 -12.92 -2.44 -0.19
CA TYR A 79 -12.19 -1.16 -0.20
C TYR A 79 -11.17 -1.03 -1.34
N TYR A 80 -10.25 -1.98 -1.51
CA TYR A 80 -9.21 -1.91 -2.55
C TYR A 80 -9.80 -1.83 -3.96
N LEU A 81 -10.78 -2.69 -4.30
CA LEU A 81 -11.40 -2.66 -5.63
C LEU A 81 -12.19 -1.37 -5.88
N THR A 82 -12.85 -0.82 -4.86
CA THR A 82 -13.52 0.49 -4.97
C THR A 82 -12.51 1.61 -5.22
N MET A 83 -11.41 1.64 -4.48
CA MET A 83 -10.36 2.65 -4.64
C MET A 83 -9.62 2.51 -5.97
N LEU A 84 -9.44 1.28 -6.48
CA LEU A 84 -8.89 1.05 -7.81
C LEU A 84 -9.80 1.62 -8.90
N SER A 85 -11.12 1.41 -8.80
CA SER A 85 -12.08 2.00 -9.72
C SER A 85 -12.06 3.53 -9.67
N LEU A 86 -11.98 4.12 -8.46
CA LEU A 86 -11.83 5.55 -8.29
C LEU A 86 -10.52 6.07 -8.91
N GLY A 87 -9.41 5.35 -8.72
CA GLY A 87 -8.11 5.68 -9.34
C GLY A 87 -8.18 5.75 -10.87
N HIS A 88 -8.92 4.82 -11.50
CA HIS A 88 -9.17 4.90 -12.94
C HIS A 88 -9.94 6.16 -13.34
N GLN A 89 -10.99 6.54 -12.59
CA GLN A 89 -11.74 7.77 -12.86
C GLN A 89 -10.88 9.03 -12.69
N VAL A 90 -9.98 9.05 -11.69
CA VAL A 90 -9.02 10.14 -11.51
C VAL A 90 -8.07 10.24 -12.69
N LEU A 91 -7.56 9.11 -13.19
CA LEU A 91 -6.70 9.08 -14.39
C LEU A 91 -7.44 9.57 -15.65
N GLU A 92 -8.71 9.20 -15.82
CA GLU A 92 -9.54 9.69 -16.93
C GLU A 92 -9.74 11.20 -16.84
N ALA A 93 -10.06 11.72 -15.65
CA ALA A 93 -10.19 13.16 -15.41
C ALA A 93 -8.87 13.91 -15.65
N PHE A 94 -7.75 13.33 -15.22
CA PHE A 94 -6.43 13.88 -15.46
C PHE A 94 -6.09 13.95 -16.96
N ALA A 95 -6.37 12.89 -17.72
CA ALA A 95 -6.18 12.89 -19.18
C ALA A 95 -6.97 14.03 -19.85
N LEU A 96 -8.23 14.21 -19.46
CA LEU A 96 -9.06 15.30 -19.98
C LEU A 96 -8.51 16.69 -19.62
N SER A 97 -7.96 16.86 -18.41
CA SER A 97 -7.32 18.12 -17.98
C SER A 97 -6.08 18.49 -18.82
N LEU A 98 -5.43 17.48 -19.41
CA LEU A 98 -4.31 17.63 -20.33
C LEU A 98 -4.75 17.76 -21.80
N HIS A 99 -6.06 17.88 -22.06
CA HIS A 99 -6.65 17.87 -23.40
C HIS A 99 -6.37 16.58 -24.20
N LEU A 100 -6.21 15.45 -23.51
CA LEU A 100 -6.08 14.13 -24.11
C LEU A 100 -7.42 13.38 -24.08
N PRO A 101 -7.60 12.31 -24.88
CA PRO A 101 -8.73 11.41 -24.73
C PRO A 101 -8.82 10.83 -23.31
N SER A 102 -10.01 10.65 -22.75
CA SER A 102 -10.17 10.13 -21.38
C SER A 102 -9.51 8.76 -21.19
N ASN A 103 -9.48 7.93 -22.23
CA ASN A 103 -8.86 6.60 -22.22
C ASN A 103 -7.36 6.60 -22.52
N TYR A 104 -6.69 7.75 -22.55
CA TYR A 104 -5.28 7.87 -22.97
C TYR A 104 -4.34 6.95 -22.18
N PHE A 105 -4.54 6.80 -20.86
CA PHE A 105 -3.70 5.95 -19.99
C PHE A 105 -4.17 4.50 -19.89
N LYS A 106 -5.26 4.11 -20.56
CA LYS A 106 -5.91 2.80 -20.35
C LYS A 106 -4.97 1.62 -20.60
N ASP A 107 -4.14 1.69 -21.64
CA ASP A 107 -3.30 0.57 -22.06
C ASP A 107 -2.14 0.30 -21.10
N ILE A 108 -1.65 1.33 -20.40
CA ILE A 108 -0.59 1.19 -19.40
C ILE A 108 -1.13 0.87 -17.99
N CYS A 109 -2.46 0.94 -17.81
CA CYS A 109 -3.14 0.68 -16.55
C CYS A 109 -4.02 -0.59 -16.58
N GLN A 110 -3.74 -1.56 -17.47
CA GLN A 110 -4.52 -2.80 -17.55
C GLN A 110 -4.28 -3.75 -16.37
N LYS A 111 -3.03 -3.79 -15.89
CA LYS A 111 -2.60 -4.58 -14.72
C LYS A 111 -1.69 -3.70 -13.87
N PRO A 112 -2.25 -2.65 -13.24
CA PRO A 112 -1.44 -1.64 -12.58
C PRO A 112 -0.89 -2.18 -11.27
N MET A 113 0.34 -1.76 -10.95
CA MET A 113 0.99 -2.09 -9.68
C MET A 113 0.52 -1.12 -8.58
N VAL A 114 -0.79 -1.13 -8.29
CA VAL A 114 -1.35 -0.31 -7.20
C VAL A 114 -1.07 -1.00 -5.88
N THR A 115 -0.30 -0.34 -5.02
CA THR A 115 -0.07 -0.78 -3.64
C THR A 115 -1.00 -0.01 -2.71
N MET A 116 -1.65 -0.72 -1.81
CA MET A 116 -2.41 -0.13 -0.71
C MET A 116 -1.68 -0.42 0.60
N ARG A 117 -1.65 0.59 1.47
CA ARG A 117 -0.99 0.51 2.77
C ARG A 117 -1.99 0.84 3.87
N LEU A 118 -2.21 -0.10 4.77
CA LEU A 118 -2.98 0.13 6.00
C LEU A 118 -2.01 0.54 7.09
N LEU A 119 -2.02 1.81 7.47
CA LEU A 119 -1.04 2.37 8.41
C LEU A 119 -1.66 2.63 9.78
N HIS A 120 -0.94 2.24 10.84
CA HIS A 120 -1.27 2.60 12.21
C HIS A 120 -0.12 3.38 12.84
N TYR A 121 -0.43 4.61 13.26
CA TYR A 121 0.47 5.48 14.01
C TYR A 121 0.06 5.42 15.49
N PRO A 122 0.96 5.03 16.40
CA PRO A 122 0.64 4.96 17.82
C PRO A 122 0.58 6.37 18.43
N PRO A 123 -0.16 6.56 19.53
CA PRO A 123 -0.14 7.81 20.28
C PRO A 123 1.28 8.20 20.71
N GLN A 124 1.62 9.48 20.57
CA GLN A 124 2.92 10.03 20.95
C GLN A 124 2.82 10.92 22.20
N PRO A 125 3.89 11.00 23.01
CA PRO A 125 3.94 11.95 24.13
C PRO A 125 3.93 13.40 23.62
N ILE A 126 3.56 14.34 24.50
CA ILE A 126 3.50 15.79 24.19
C ILE A 126 4.88 16.33 23.78
N ILE A 127 5.95 15.79 24.38
CA ILE A 127 7.33 16.11 24.02
C ILE A 127 7.79 15.08 23.00
N ILE A 128 7.88 15.51 21.75
CA ILE A 128 8.29 14.68 20.62
C ILE A 128 9.81 14.81 20.47
N ASP A 129 10.48 13.68 20.31
CA ASP A 129 11.87 13.63 19.88
C ASP A 129 11.94 13.97 18.38
N GLU A 130 12.62 15.06 18.03
CA GLU A 130 12.73 15.56 16.65
C GLU A 130 13.30 14.52 15.66
N TYR A 131 14.01 13.50 16.16
CA TYR A 131 14.58 12.42 15.35
C TYR A 131 13.66 11.19 15.23
N GLN A 132 12.52 11.20 15.92
CA GLN A 132 11.53 10.12 15.95
C GLN A 132 10.20 10.61 15.40
N LEU A 133 10.05 10.56 14.08
CA LEU A 133 8.83 10.99 13.39
C LEU A 133 7.90 9.80 13.15
N GLY A 134 6.60 10.08 12.98
CA GLY A 134 5.63 9.06 12.53
C GLY A 134 5.99 8.54 11.14
N CYS A 135 6.35 9.45 10.24
CA CYS A 135 6.91 9.18 8.92
C CYS A 135 7.79 10.36 8.55
N GLY A 136 9.00 10.13 8.01
CA GLY A 136 9.84 11.22 7.50
C GLY A 136 9.25 11.89 6.26
N SER A 137 9.69 13.12 5.95
CA SER A 137 9.31 13.82 4.72
C SER A 137 9.77 13.04 3.49
N HIS A 138 8.88 12.82 2.53
CA HIS A 138 9.17 12.09 1.30
C HIS A 138 8.17 12.45 0.19
N THR A 139 8.45 11.97 -1.02
CA THR A 139 7.49 11.90 -2.12
C THR A 139 7.21 10.43 -2.43
N ASP A 140 5.97 10.14 -2.78
CA ASP A 140 5.59 8.81 -3.29
C ASP A 140 6.22 8.55 -4.68
N TYR A 141 6.31 7.27 -5.05
CA TYR A 141 6.85 6.86 -6.35
C TYR A 141 5.79 6.84 -7.44
N GLU A 142 4.52 6.77 -7.03
CA GLU A 142 3.36 6.59 -7.87
C GLU A 142 2.90 7.90 -8.55
N CYS A 143 2.08 7.75 -9.61
CA CYS A 143 1.51 8.91 -10.31
C CYS A 143 0.43 9.63 -9.47
N PHE A 144 -0.34 8.87 -8.70
CA PHE A 144 -1.40 9.38 -7.83
C PHE A 144 -1.45 8.59 -6.54
N THR A 145 -1.65 9.29 -5.43
CA THR A 145 -1.92 8.72 -4.11
C THR A 145 -3.32 9.14 -3.68
N LEU A 146 -4.20 8.15 -3.45
CA LEU A 146 -5.51 8.37 -2.85
C LEU A 146 -5.43 7.98 -1.38
N LEU A 147 -5.60 8.96 -0.50
CA LEU A 147 -5.35 8.81 0.92
C LEU A 147 -6.63 9.06 1.72
N SER A 148 -6.96 8.10 2.59
CA SER A 148 -8.07 8.18 3.54
C SER A 148 -7.50 8.21 4.95
N GLN A 149 -7.99 9.12 5.78
CA GLN A 149 -7.54 9.28 7.17
C GLN A 149 -8.72 9.16 8.11
N SER A 150 -8.43 8.71 9.34
CA SER A 150 -9.35 8.89 10.45
C SER A 150 -9.51 10.39 10.79
N ASN A 151 -10.40 10.72 11.73
CA ASN A 151 -10.57 12.09 12.20
C ASN A 151 -9.37 12.67 12.98
N GLN A 152 -8.28 11.92 13.13
CA GLN A 152 -7.04 12.39 13.74
C GLN A 152 -6.16 13.09 12.71
N SER A 153 -5.69 14.30 13.05
CA SER A 153 -4.74 15.04 12.23
C SER A 153 -3.34 14.43 12.31
N GLY A 154 -2.54 14.60 11.27
CA GLY A 154 -1.13 14.19 11.29
C GLY A 154 -0.38 14.31 9.97
N LEU A 155 -1.09 14.40 8.84
CA LEU A 155 -0.49 14.66 7.53
C LEU A 155 -0.19 16.15 7.36
N GLN A 156 0.97 16.46 6.78
CA GLN A 156 1.46 17.80 6.45
C GLN A 156 2.18 17.77 5.11
#